data_AF-A0A4D4KJJ6-F1
#
_entry.id   AF-A0A4D4KJJ6-F1
#
_cell.length_a   1.000
_cell.length_b   1.000
_cell.length_c   1.000
_cell.angle_alpha   90.00
_cell.angle_beta   90.00
_cell.angle_gamma   90.00
#
_symmetry.space_group_name_H-M   'P 1'
#
loop_
_entity.id
_entity.type
_entity.pdbx_description
1 polymer ?
#
loop_
_entity_poly.entity_id
_entity_poly.type
_entity_poly.pdbx_seq_one_letter_code
_entity_poly.pdbx_strand_id
1 'polypeptide(L)'
;MPVSVRVRRPDAAVAAILRSIGQRGRSTSFSFVCKPCAVSWAGAESDCWSCGRPASSKHAYNSSALQTLLAAVEVPGPARAEGRADR
;
A
#
# COMPACT_ATOMS: atom_id res chain seq x y z
N MET A 1 27.56 -0.40 -30.01
CA MET A 1 26.54 0.01 -31.00
C MET A 1 25.22 0.23 -30.27
N PRO A 2 24.71 1.46 -30.12
CA PRO A 2 23.43 1.69 -29.46
C PRO A 2 22.27 1.26 -30.38
N VAL A 3 21.35 0.45 -29.85
CA VAL A 3 20.15 0.02 -30.55
C VAL A 3 19.11 1.14 -30.45
N SER A 4 18.78 1.77 -31.57
CA SER A 4 17.74 2.80 -31.63
C SER A 4 16.36 2.17 -31.47
N VAL A 5 15.75 2.32 -30.29
CA VAL A 5 14.36 1.90 -30.06
C VAL A 5 13.42 2.93 -30.68
N ARG A 6 12.69 2.56 -31.74
CA ARG A 6 11.61 3.38 -32.27
C ARG A 6 10.37 3.21 -31.39
N VAL A 7 10.02 4.25 -30.65
CA VAL A 7 8.77 4.30 -29.91
C VAL A 7 7.63 4.49 -30.91
N ARG A 8 6.84 3.44 -31.17
CA ARG A 8 5.58 3.60 -31.91
C ARG A 8 4.64 4.44 -31.05
N ARG A 9 4.18 5.56 -31.57
CA ARG A 9 3.11 6.34 -30.97
C ARG A 9 1.86 5.44 -30.96
N PRO A 10 1.27 5.12 -29.80
CA PRO A 10 0.05 4.32 -29.78
C PRO A 10 -1.03 5.09 -30.54
N ASP A 11 -1.78 4.35 -31.36
CA ASP A 11 -2.96 4.88 -32.05
C ASP A 11 -3.84 5.62 -31.02
N ALA A 12 -4.38 6.79 -31.41
CA ALA A 12 -5.19 7.60 -30.52
C ALA A 12 -6.35 6.80 -29.89
N ALA A 13 -6.90 5.82 -30.63
CA ALA A 13 -7.91 4.90 -30.14
C ALA A 13 -7.39 4.00 -29.01
N VAL A 14 -6.19 3.42 -29.16
CA VAL A 14 -5.55 2.59 -28.11
C VAL A 14 -5.26 3.42 -26.87
N ALA A 15 -4.74 4.65 -27.06
CA ALA A 15 -4.49 5.56 -25.94
C ALA A 15 -5.79 5.98 -25.23
N ALA A 16 -6.92 6.10 -25.96
CA ALA A 16 -8.23 6.35 -25.35
C ALA A 16 -8.74 5.15 -24.55
N ILE A 17 -8.57 3.91 -25.06
CA ILE A 17 -8.93 2.68 -24.35
C ILE A 17 -8.13 2.55 -23.05
N LEU A 18 -6.81 2.71 -23.09
CA LEU A 18 -5.96 2.62 -21.90
C LEU A 18 -6.35 3.66 -20.85
N ARG A 19 -6.64 4.90 -21.28
CA ARG A 19 -7.14 5.95 -20.37
C ARG A 19 -8.51 5.58 -19.79
N SER A 20 -9.42 5.02 -20.58
CA SER A 20 -10.74 4.59 -20.08
C SER A 20 -10.65 3.51 -19.01
N ILE A 21 -9.65 2.61 -19.11
CA ILE A 21 -9.39 1.59 -18.08
C ILE A 21 -8.83 2.24 -16.81
N GLY A 22 -7.85 3.15 -16.96
CA GLY A 22 -7.28 3.89 -15.84
C GLY A 22 -8.28 4.83 -15.13
N GLN A 23 -9.30 5.29 -15.85
CA GLN A 23 -10.38 6.14 -15.34
C GLN A 23 -11.55 5.37 -14.74
N ARG A 24 -11.59 4.03 -14.83
CA ARG A 24 -12.59 3.25 -14.10
C ARG A 24 -12.37 3.53 -12.62
N GLY A 25 -13.29 4.30 -12.04
CA GLY A 25 -13.22 4.72 -10.65
C GLY A 25 -13.04 3.49 -9.78
N ARG A 26 -11.98 3.49 -8.95
CA ARG A 26 -11.90 2.54 -7.86
C ARG A 26 -13.14 2.78 -7.01
N SER A 27 -13.97 1.75 -6.83
CA SER A 27 -15.04 1.80 -5.85
C SER A 27 -14.45 2.32 -4.55
N THR A 28 -15.04 3.37 -3.98
CA THR A 28 -14.69 3.95 -2.68
C THR A 28 -15.04 2.97 -1.57
N SER A 29 -14.39 1.82 -1.58
CA SER A 29 -14.41 0.86 -0.49
C SER A 29 -13.42 1.36 0.55
N PHE A 30 -13.92 1.61 1.76
CA PHE A 30 -13.04 1.82 2.90
C PHE A 30 -12.15 0.59 3.11
N SER A 31 -10.97 0.84 3.64
CA SER A 31 -10.03 -0.18 4.07
C SER A 31 -9.96 -0.19 5.59
N PHE A 32 -9.87 -1.37 6.16
CA PHE A 32 -9.79 -1.58 7.59
C PHE A 32 -8.48 -2.27 7.94
N VAL A 33 -7.93 -1.96 9.11
CA VAL A 33 -6.68 -2.55 9.59
C VAL A 33 -6.87 -3.09 10.99
N CYS A 34 -6.38 -4.30 11.24
CA CYS A 34 -6.17 -4.84 12.57
C CYS A 34 -4.70 -4.65 12.95
N LYS A 35 -4.41 -3.73 13.88
CA LYS A 35 -3.02 -3.47 14.33
C LYS A 35 -2.38 -4.70 15.01
N PRO A 36 -3.08 -5.43 15.91
CA PRO A 36 -2.49 -6.60 16.56
C PRO A 36 -2.04 -7.71 15.59
N CYS A 37 -2.83 -7.97 14.55
CA CYS A 37 -2.56 -9.03 13.58
C CYS A 37 -1.79 -8.55 12.35
N ALA A 38 -1.59 -7.24 12.19
CA ALA A 38 -1.04 -6.62 10.99
C ALA A 38 -1.74 -7.04 9.68
N VAL A 39 -3.07 -7.18 9.72
CA VAL A 39 -3.87 -7.54 8.53
C VAL A 39 -4.78 -6.40 8.13
N SER A 40 -5.02 -6.24 6.82
CA SER A 40 -5.99 -5.30 6.27
C SER A 40 -6.98 -5.98 5.33
N TRP A 41 -8.17 -5.39 5.20
CA TRP A 41 -9.18 -5.81 4.22
C TRP A 41 -9.94 -4.57 3.70
N ALA A 42 -10.60 -4.73 2.55
CA ALA A 42 -11.39 -3.67 1.91
C ALA A 42 -12.86 -4.09 1.82
N GLY A 43 -13.76 -3.12 1.91
CA GLY A 43 -15.20 -3.35 1.75
C GLY A 43 -16.02 -2.92 2.95
N ALA A 44 -16.88 -3.81 3.45
CA ALA A 44 -17.71 -3.57 4.61
C ALA A 44 -16.92 -3.68 5.92
N GLU A 45 -17.40 -2.98 6.95
CA GLU A 45 -16.86 -3.12 8.31
C GLU A 45 -17.22 -4.51 8.86
N SER A 46 -16.22 -5.23 9.33
CA SER A 46 -16.35 -6.58 9.88
C SER A 46 -15.28 -6.82 10.94
N ASP A 47 -15.41 -7.87 11.73
CA ASP A 47 -14.34 -8.28 12.63
C ASP A 47 -13.15 -8.88 11.87
N CYS A 48 -11.97 -8.78 12.48
CA CYS A 48 -10.76 -9.36 11.93
C CYS A 48 -10.87 -10.88 11.90
N TRP A 49 -10.83 -11.46 10.71
CA TRP A 49 -10.77 -12.91 10.47
C TRP A 49 -9.64 -13.68 11.19
N SER A 50 -8.60 -13.00 11.68
CA SER A 50 -7.48 -13.63 12.39
C SER A 50 -7.70 -13.70 13.91
N CYS A 51 -8.22 -12.64 14.54
CA CYS A 51 -8.37 -12.56 16.00
C CYS A 51 -9.80 -12.31 16.50
N GLY A 52 -10.78 -12.14 15.61
CA GLY A 52 -12.18 -11.87 15.93
C GLY A 52 -12.46 -10.49 16.54
N ARG A 53 -11.47 -9.58 16.57
CA ARG A 53 -11.64 -8.22 17.11
C ARG A 53 -12.07 -7.22 16.03
N PRO A 54 -12.79 -6.14 16.39
CA PRO A 54 -13.12 -5.09 15.45
C PRO A 54 -11.86 -4.42 14.87
N ALA A 55 -12.03 -3.75 13.72
CA ALA A 55 -10.96 -3.01 13.08
C ALA A 55 -10.36 -1.96 14.02
N SER A 56 -9.03 -1.87 14.04
CA SER A 56 -8.30 -0.86 14.82
C SER A 56 -8.30 0.51 14.17
N SER A 57 -8.38 0.56 12.84
CA SER A 57 -8.49 1.81 12.08
C SER A 57 -9.21 1.61 10.76
N LYS A 58 -9.84 2.70 10.30
CA LYS A 58 -10.57 2.82 9.04
C LYS A 58 -9.87 3.85 8.16
N HIS A 59 -9.73 3.52 6.88
CA HIS A 59 -9.01 4.29 5.89
C HIS A 59 -9.89 4.49 4.65
N ALA A 60 -9.89 5.70 4.09
CA ALA A 60 -10.61 5.98 2.84
C ALA A 60 -9.90 5.38 1.61
N TYR A 61 -8.60 5.08 1.72
CA TYR A 61 -7.78 4.57 0.63
C TYR A 61 -6.94 3.36 1.06
N ASN A 62 -6.94 2.32 0.24
CA ASN A 62 -6.13 1.10 0.44
C ASN A 62 -4.64 1.40 0.65
N SER A 63 -4.11 2.42 -0.04
CA SER A 63 -2.72 2.85 0.10
C SER A 63 -2.37 3.29 1.52
N SER A 64 -3.27 4.00 2.20
CA SER A 64 -3.03 4.47 3.58
C SER A 64 -3.07 3.32 4.60
N ALA A 65 -3.90 2.30 4.37
CA ALA A 65 -3.89 1.08 5.18
C ALA A 65 -2.56 0.31 5.00
N LEU A 66 -2.09 0.16 3.74
CA LEU A 66 -0.80 -0.48 3.45
C LEU A 66 0.39 0.26 4.06
N GLN A 67 0.42 1.60 3.97
CA GLN A 67 1.47 2.41 4.62
C GLN A 67 1.52 2.18 6.12
N THR A 68 0.35 2.08 6.78
CA THR A 68 0.26 1.81 8.21
C THR A 68 0.84 0.44 8.56
N LEU A 69 0.58 -0.57 7.74
CA LEU A 69 1.13 -1.92 7.93
C LEU A 69 2.64 -1.96 7.71
N LEU A 70 3.15 -1.29 6.68
CA LEU A 70 4.59 -1.21 6.42
C LEU A 70 5.34 -0.52 7.56
N ALA A 71 4.80 0.58 8.09
CA ALA A 71 5.37 1.27 9.24
C ALA A 71 5.40 0.40 10.51
N ALA A 72 4.45 -0.53 10.67
CA ALA A 72 4.44 -1.46 11.81
C ALA A 72 5.51 -2.57 11.70
N VAL A 73 6.04 -2.82 10.50
CA VAL A 73 7.06 -3.84 10.22
C VAL A 73 8.48 -3.25 10.19
N GLU A 74 8.64 -1.92 10.25
CA GLU A 74 9.95 -1.30 10.47
C GLU A 74 10.51 -1.76 11.82
N VAL A 75 11.32 -2.81 11.75
CA VAL A 75 12.13 -3.35 12.84
C VAL A 75 12.96 -2.18 13.39
N PRO A 76 13.05 -2.01 14.72
CA PRO A 76 13.99 -1.06 15.29
C PRO A 76 15.37 -1.39 14.74
N GLY A 77 15.90 -0.54 13.85
CA GLY A 77 17.28 -0.68 13.39
C GLY A 77 18.18 -0.78 14.62
N PRO A 78 19.25 -1.60 14.57
CA PRO A 78 20.08 -1.84 15.75
C PRO A 78 20.50 -0.49 16.30
N ALA A 79 20.07 -0.21 17.54
CA ALA A 79 20.44 0.99 18.26
C ALA A 79 21.94 1.17 18.09
N ARG A 80 22.36 2.28 17.49
CA ARG A 80 23.78 2.59 17.36
C ARG A 80 24.37 2.44 18.75
N ALA A 81 25.26 1.46 18.91
CA ALA A 81 26.03 1.28 20.12
C ALA A 81 26.84 2.56 20.30
N GLU A 82 26.32 3.45 21.14
CA GLU A 82 26.99 4.66 21.55
C GLU A 82 28.20 4.21 22.37
N GLY A 83 29.35 4.21 21.69
CA GLY A 83 30.63 3.84 22.25
C GLY A 83 30.93 4.73 23.44
N ARG A 84 30.74 4.18 24.63
CA ARG A 84 31.25 4.67 25.90
C ARG A 84 32.77 4.72 25.82
N ALA A 85 33.32 5.88 25.46
CA ALA A 85 34.72 6.20 25.68
C ALA A 85 34.90 6.56 27.16
N ASP A 86 35.41 5.60 27.93
CA ASP A 86 35.83 5.80 29.33
C ASP A 86 37.12 5.00 29.56
N ARG A 87 38.26 5.64 29.22
CA ARG A 87 39.57 5.63 29.89
C ARG A 87 40.72 5.97 28.95
#